data_AF-A0A914LYR6-F1
#
_entry.id   AF-A0A914LYR6-F1
#
_cell.length_a   1.000
_cell.length_b   1.000
_cell.length_c   1.000
_cell.angle_alpha   90.00
_cell.angle_beta   90.00
_cell.angle_gamma   90.00
#
_symmetry.space_group_name_H-M   'P 1'
#
loop_
_entity.id
_entity.type
_entity.pdbx_description
1 polymer ?
#
loop_
_entity_poly.entity_id
_entity_poly.type
_entity_poly.pdbx_seq_one_letter_code
_entity_poly.pdbx_strand_id
1 'polypeptide(L)'
;MYGIMCCGDEPSNQFEEICCENVPRRRKQSSSFIDRCCGNQTLAYDQTCCQGVVHNIPSGECCGKMAYARNSFNTLCCDEMLLTNVDPSLICCGKNAYDGGKKEICCGGQVSLKELFDGCCNIYVGVDKLIRVVRAVFGISS
;
A
#
# COMPACT_ATOMS: atom_id res chain seq x y z
N MET A 1 31.82 14.00 -27.47
CA MET A 1 31.22 14.52 -26.23
C MET A 1 31.07 13.35 -25.27
N TYR A 2 31.89 13.28 -24.23
CA TYR A 2 31.88 12.17 -23.27
C TYR A 2 30.79 12.41 -22.25
N GLY A 3 29.73 11.62 -22.29
CA GLY A 3 28.68 11.61 -21.25
C GLY A 3 29.02 10.60 -20.17
N ILE A 4 30.23 10.68 -19.62
CA ILE A 4 30.65 9.77 -18.55
C ILE A 4 30.43 10.52 -17.24
N MET A 5 29.75 9.88 -16.29
CA MET A 5 29.59 10.35 -14.91
C MET A 5 30.10 9.29 -13.95
N CYS A 6 30.42 9.67 -12.71
CA CYS A 6 30.74 8.69 -11.68
C CYS A 6 29.46 8.14 -11.06
N CYS A 7 29.42 6.82 -10.87
CA CYS A 7 28.39 6.15 -10.08
C CYS A 7 29.09 5.30 -9.02
N GLY A 8 29.07 5.77 -7.77
CA GLY A 8 29.96 5.21 -6.75
C GLY A 8 31.43 5.38 -7.17
N ASP A 9 32.16 4.27 -7.22
CA ASP A 9 33.59 4.23 -7.53
C ASP A 9 33.88 3.90 -9.01
N GLU A 10 32.86 3.65 -9.83
CA GLU A 10 33.01 3.27 -11.24
C GLU A 10 32.51 4.38 -12.19
N PRO A 11 33.19 4.58 -13.34
CA PRO A 11 32.69 5.47 -14.40
C PRO A 11 31.51 4.81 -15.14
N SER A 12 30.42 5.54 -15.33
CA SER A 12 29.22 5.08 -16.03
C SER A 12 28.85 5.99 -17.21
N ASN A 13 28.25 5.40 -18.24
CA ASN A 13 27.82 6.15 -19.42
C ASN A 13 26.39 6.67 -19.23
N GLN A 14 26.22 7.97 -19.02
CA GLN A 14 24.91 8.57 -18.76
C GLN A 14 23.89 8.41 -19.90
N PHE A 15 24.34 8.08 -21.11
CA PHE A 15 23.46 7.85 -22.26
C PHE A 15 22.87 6.45 -22.29
N GLU A 16 23.59 5.44 -21.79
CA GLU A 16 23.17 4.04 -21.80
C GLU A 16 22.75 3.56 -20.40
N GLU A 17 23.22 4.25 -19.36
CA GLU A 17 23.13 3.85 -17.98
C GLU A 17 22.55 4.97 -17.10
N ILE A 18 22.05 4.56 -15.94
CA ILE A 18 21.56 5.40 -14.85
C ILE A 18 22.12 4.84 -13.55
N CYS A 19 22.50 5.73 -12.63
CA CYS A 19 23.05 5.34 -11.34
C CYS A 19 21.93 5.15 -10.31
N CYS A 20 21.77 3.94 -9.79
CA CYS A 20 20.81 3.62 -8.74
C CYS A 20 21.54 3.03 -7.54
N GLU A 21 21.45 3.67 -6.37
CA GLU A 21 22.15 3.22 -5.14
C GLU A 21 23.66 2.96 -5.34
N ASN A 22 24.35 3.86 -6.06
CA ASN A 22 25.77 3.74 -6.42
C ASN A 22 26.11 2.54 -7.33
N VAL A 23 25.12 1.91 -7.94
CA VAL A 23 25.31 0.84 -8.92
C VAL A 23 24.85 1.32 -10.30
N PRO A 24 25.72 1.28 -11.34
CA PRO A 24 25.31 1.62 -12.69
C PRO A 24 24.35 0.55 -13.22
N ARG A 25 23.20 1.00 -13.72
CA ARG A 25 22.18 0.13 -14.33
C ARG A 25 21.89 0.58 -15.75
N ARG A 26 21.73 -0.38 -16.65
CA ARG A 26 21.32 -0.09 -18.02
C ARG A 26 19.91 0.49 -18.06
N ARG A 27 19.75 1.54 -18.84
CA ARG A 27 18.45 2.12 -19.20
C ARG A 27 17.61 1.07 -19.93
N LYS A 28 16.31 1.05 -19.64
CA LYS A 28 15.39 0.11 -20.31
C LYS A 28 14.94 0.62 -21.67
N GLN A 29 14.96 1.94 -21.87
CA GLN A 29 14.67 2.57 -23.16
C GLN A 29 15.74 3.60 -23.52
N SER A 30 16.19 3.56 -24.77
CA SER A 30 17.33 4.36 -25.26
C SER A 30 17.07 5.87 -25.37
N SER A 31 15.86 6.36 -25.10
CA SER A 31 15.45 7.74 -25.42
C SER A 31 14.50 8.41 -24.43
N SER A 32 14.04 7.74 -23.38
CA SER A 32 13.07 8.35 -22.45
C SER A 32 13.79 8.97 -21.26
N PHE A 33 13.66 10.29 -21.10
CA PHE A 33 14.07 11.07 -19.92
C PHE A 33 13.31 10.67 -18.62
N ILE A 34 12.56 9.58 -18.64
CA ILE A 34 11.64 9.15 -17.59
C ILE A 34 12.18 7.93 -16.82
N ASP A 35 13.30 7.34 -17.22
CA ASP A 35 13.95 6.28 -16.45
C ASP A 35 14.30 6.81 -15.05
N ARG A 36 13.70 6.20 -14.03
CA ARG A 36 13.95 6.49 -12.61
C ARG A 36 14.49 5.27 -11.92
N CYS A 37 15.06 5.46 -10.73
CA CYS A 37 15.43 4.35 -9.87
C CYS A 37 14.27 3.95 -8.96
N CYS A 38 14.10 2.65 -8.79
CA CYS A 38 13.29 2.03 -7.76
C CYS A 38 14.21 1.13 -6.93
N GLY A 39 14.73 1.68 -5.82
CA GLY A 39 15.88 1.08 -5.14
C GLY A 39 17.07 0.92 -6.09
N ASN A 40 17.63 -0.29 -6.16
CA ASN A 40 18.73 -0.65 -7.06
C ASN A 40 18.28 -1.09 -8.49
N GLN A 41 17.03 -0.84 -8.90
CA GLN A 41 16.54 -1.23 -10.22
C GLN A 41 16.06 -0.03 -11.04
N THR A 42 16.10 -0.17 -12.36
CA THR A 42 15.55 0.83 -13.28
C THR A 42 14.05 0.64 -13.47
N LEU A 43 13.34 1.74 -13.30
CA LEU A 43 11.90 1.85 -13.47
C LEU A 43 11.61 2.41 -14.87
N ALA A 44 10.88 1.64 -15.67
CA ALA A 44 10.38 2.10 -16.97
C ALA A 44 9.09 2.93 -16.81
N TYR A 45 8.70 3.65 -17.86
CA TYR A 45 7.51 4.50 -17.87
C TYR A 45 6.20 3.73 -17.62
N ASP A 46 6.13 2.47 -18.04
CA ASP A 46 4.99 1.58 -17.86
C ASP A 46 5.00 0.84 -16.51
N GLN A 47 5.91 1.24 -15.61
CA GLN A 47 6.10 0.62 -14.31
C GLN A 47 5.88 1.61 -13.17
N THR A 48 5.41 1.11 -12.03
CA THR A 48 5.25 1.89 -10.80
C THR A 48 6.16 1.29 -9.73
N CYS A 49 6.83 2.16 -8.97
CA CYS A 49 7.68 1.77 -7.84
C CYS A 49 6.95 2.01 -6.53
N CYS A 50 6.80 0.97 -5.70
CA CYS A 50 6.20 1.06 -4.38
C CYS A 50 7.16 0.48 -3.34
N GLN A 51 7.66 1.32 -2.42
CA GLN A 51 8.62 0.94 -1.37
C GLN A 51 9.82 0.09 -1.88
N GLY A 52 10.37 0.45 -3.05
CA GLY A 52 11.50 -0.25 -3.66
C GLY A 52 11.14 -1.52 -4.45
N VAL A 53 9.85 -1.85 -4.59
CA VAL A 53 9.37 -2.95 -5.43
C VAL A 53 8.81 -2.39 -6.74
N VAL A 54 9.29 -2.91 -7.87
CA VAL A 54 8.83 -2.54 -9.21
C VAL A 54 7.62 -3.38 -9.60
N HIS A 55 6.57 -2.72 -10.07
CA HIS A 55 5.35 -3.35 -10.57
C HIS A 55 5.06 -2.92 -12.01
N ASN A 56 4.57 -3.84 -12.84
CA ASN A 56 4.21 -3.59 -14.24
C ASN A 56 2.82 -2.96 -14.35
N ILE A 57 2.63 -1.82 -13.69
CA ILE A 57 1.38 -1.08 -13.71
C ILE A 57 1.72 0.35 -14.13
N PRO A 58 1.25 0.81 -15.30
CA PRO A 58 1.47 2.18 -15.74
C PRO A 58 0.62 3.14 -14.91
N SER A 59 1.24 4.21 -14.39
CA SER A 59 0.55 5.23 -13.59
C SER A 59 -0.27 4.63 -12.43
N GLY A 60 0.27 3.59 -11.79
CA GLY A 60 -0.35 2.94 -10.64
C GLY A 60 -0.21 3.77 -9.37
N GLU A 61 -1.10 3.51 -8.41
CA GLU A 61 -1.00 4.03 -7.06
C GLU A 61 -0.42 2.98 -6.13
N CYS A 62 0.27 3.41 -5.08
CA CYS A 62 0.95 2.52 -4.14
C CYS A 62 0.12 2.32 -2.88
N CYS A 63 -0.03 1.06 -2.51
CA CYS A 63 -0.54 0.62 -1.22
C CYS A 63 0.56 -0.19 -0.52
N GLY A 64 1.35 0.46 0.34
CA GLY A 64 2.54 -0.15 0.92
C GLY A 64 3.54 -0.58 -0.16
N LYS A 65 3.83 -1.88 -0.23
CA LYS A 65 4.72 -2.48 -1.24
C LYS A 65 4.03 -2.84 -2.55
N MET A 66 2.70 -2.82 -2.61
CA MET A 66 1.94 -3.24 -3.79
C MET A 66 1.50 -2.02 -4.61
N ALA A 67 1.59 -2.11 -5.94
CA ALA A 67 0.97 -1.13 -6.83
C ALA A 67 -0.40 -1.64 -7.29
N TYR A 68 -1.33 -0.73 -7.55
CA TYR A 68 -2.61 -1.03 -8.20
C TYR A 68 -2.95 0.06 -9.23
N ALA A 69 -3.77 -0.26 -10.21
CA ALA A 69 -4.20 0.72 -11.21
C ALA A 69 -5.17 1.72 -10.57
N ARG A 70 -4.96 3.02 -10.78
CA ARG A 70 -5.87 4.09 -10.30
C ARG A 70 -7.33 3.84 -10.67
N ASN A 71 -7.59 3.25 -11.83
CA ASN A 71 -8.94 2.99 -12.35
C ASN A 71 -9.53 1.65 -11.88
N SER A 72 -8.97 1.05 -10.84
CA SER A 72 -9.44 -0.23 -10.33
C SER A 72 -10.58 -0.02 -9.35
N PHE A 73 -11.80 -0.30 -9.80
CA PHE A 73 -13.03 -0.13 -9.01
C PHE A 73 -13.21 -1.18 -7.91
N ASN A 74 -12.50 -2.31 -8.00
CA ASN A 74 -12.63 -3.45 -7.07
C ASN A 74 -11.39 -3.60 -6.19
N THR A 75 -10.65 -2.52 -5.97
CA THR A 75 -9.46 -2.52 -5.11
C THR A 75 -9.57 -1.44 -4.07
N LEU A 76 -9.22 -1.78 -2.84
CA LEU A 76 -9.21 -0.87 -1.71
C LEU A 76 -7.88 -0.99 -0.98
N CYS A 77 -7.24 0.14 -0.69
CA CYS A 77 -6.00 0.18 0.08
C CYS A 77 -6.29 0.57 1.53
N CYS A 78 -5.98 -0.32 2.48
CA CYS A 78 -6.23 -0.12 3.91
C CYS A 78 -4.95 -0.39 4.71
N ASP A 79 -4.40 0.61 5.41
CA ASP A 79 -3.17 0.48 6.23
C ASP A 79 -2.05 -0.33 5.56
N GLU A 80 -1.65 0.09 4.35
CA GLU A 80 -0.62 -0.56 3.51
C GLU A 80 -0.98 -1.97 3.01
N MET A 81 -2.21 -2.44 3.24
CA MET A 81 -2.73 -3.70 2.72
C MET A 81 -3.67 -3.44 1.54
N LEU A 82 -3.29 -3.96 0.37
CA LEU A 82 -4.11 -3.90 -0.83
C LEU A 82 -5.12 -5.05 -0.82
N LEU A 83 -6.40 -4.71 -0.79
CA LEU A 83 -7.51 -5.65 -0.92
C LEU A 83 -8.02 -5.61 -2.36
N THR A 84 -8.14 -6.78 -2.98
CA THR A 84 -8.59 -6.95 -4.38
C THR A 84 -9.90 -7.74 -4.41
N ASN A 85 -10.72 -7.54 -5.44
CA ASN A 85 -12.04 -8.16 -5.58
C ASN A 85 -13.00 -7.79 -4.45
N VAL A 86 -12.88 -6.57 -3.95
CA VAL A 86 -13.76 -6.01 -2.93
C VAL A 86 -14.88 -5.18 -3.57
N ASP A 87 -16.03 -5.13 -2.93
CA ASP A 87 -17.10 -4.23 -3.36
C ASP A 87 -16.64 -2.77 -3.24
N PRO A 88 -16.93 -1.90 -4.23
CA PRO A 88 -16.56 -0.48 -4.20
C PRO A 88 -17.25 0.30 -3.07
N SER A 89 -18.25 -0.29 -2.43
CA SER A 89 -18.96 0.30 -1.29
C SER A 89 -18.30 0.00 0.06
N LEU A 90 -17.31 -0.89 0.11
CA LEU A 90 -16.58 -1.18 1.34
C LEU A 90 -15.64 -0.02 1.68
N ILE A 91 -15.44 0.17 2.97
CA ILE A 91 -14.51 1.16 3.51
C ILE A 91 -13.47 0.48 4.41
N CYS A 92 -12.38 1.18 4.69
CA CYS A 92 -11.29 0.61 5.48
C CYS A 92 -11.59 0.63 6.99
N CYS A 93 -11.29 -0.49 7.63
CA CYS A 93 -11.20 -0.66 9.07
C CYS A 93 -9.81 -1.21 9.40
N GLY A 94 -8.86 -0.33 9.69
CA GLY A 94 -7.47 -0.72 9.86
C GLY A 94 -6.93 -1.34 8.57
N LYS A 95 -6.55 -2.62 8.61
CA LYS A 95 -6.05 -3.39 7.46
C LYS A 95 -7.14 -4.13 6.66
N ASN A 96 -8.37 -4.14 7.15
CA ASN A 96 -9.48 -4.91 6.54
C ASN A 96 -10.51 -3.97 5.90
N ALA A 97 -11.27 -4.49 4.94
CA ALA A 97 -12.45 -3.83 4.39
C ALA A 97 -13.70 -4.22 5.19
N TYR A 98 -14.63 -3.29 5.35
CA TYR A 98 -15.95 -3.56 5.93
C TYR A 98 -17.06 -2.77 5.26
N ASP A 99 -18.29 -3.22 5.44
CA ASP A 99 -19.48 -2.71 4.74
C ASP A 99 -20.02 -1.35 5.22
N GLY A 100 -19.24 -0.62 6.01
CA GLY A 100 -19.59 0.70 6.51
C GLY A 100 -20.67 0.72 7.60
N GLY A 101 -20.92 -0.41 8.28
CA GLY A 101 -21.85 -0.45 9.41
C GLY A 101 -23.18 -1.15 9.12
N LYS A 102 -23.34 -1.76 7.93
CA LYS A 102 -24.59 -2.38 7.49
C LYS A 102 -24.83 -3.69 8.24
N LYS A 103 -23.90 -4.63 8.11
CA LYS A 103 -23.86 -5.94 8.76
C LYS A 103 -22.59 -6.12 9.59
N GLU A 104 -21.61 -5.24 9.45
CA GLU A 104 -20.34 -5.33 10.15
C GLU A 104 -20.07 -4.07 10.97
N ILE A 105 -19.30 -4.19 12.05
CA ILE A 105 -18.83 -3.09 12.88
C ILE A 105 -17.30 -3.06 12.86
N CYS A 106 -16.74 -1.86 12.77
CA CYS A 106 -15.31 -1.62 12.87
C CYS A 106 -14.93 -1.13 14.27
N CYS A 107 -14.07 -1.87 14.96
CA CYS A 107 -13.55 -1.49 16.28
C CYS A 107 -12.02 -1.60 16.28
N GLY A 108 -11.33 -0.46 16.31
CA GLY A 108 -9.86 -0.44 16.47
C GLY A 108 -9.09 -1.17 15.36
N GLY A 109 -9.63 -1.18 14.14
CA GLY A 109 -9.03 -1.90 13.01
C GLY A 109 -9.45 -3.37 12.89
N GLN A 110 -10.37 -3.84 13.75
CA GLN A 110 -10.98 -5.16 13.63
C GLN A 110 -12.43 -5.04 13.13
N VAL A 111 -12.77 -5.86 12.16
CA VAL A 111 -14.11 -5.98 11.60
C VAL A 111 -14.82 -7.14 12.29
N SER A 112 -16.07 -6.96 12.68
CA SER A 112 -16.87 -7.98 13.35
C SER A 112 -18.31 -7.95 12.88
N LEU A 113 -18.99 -9.09 12.88
CA LEU A 113 -20.40 -9.15 12.50
C LEU A 113 -21.27 -8.47 13.55
N LYS A 114 -22.13 -7.57 13.08
CA LYS A 114 -23.08 -6.83 13.91
C LYS A 114 -24.11 -7.73 14.60
N GLU A 115 -24.45 -8.86 13.97
CA GLU A 115 -25.32 -9.89 14.57
C GLU A 115 -24.75 -10.48 15.88
N LEU A 116 -23.43 -10.41 16.06
CA LEU A 116 -22.73 -10.94 17.23
C LEU A 116 -22.21 -9.84 18.15
N PHE A 117 -21.95 -8.64 17.64
CA PHE A 117 -21.32 -7.54 18.39
C PHE A 117 -21.99 -6.21 18.06
N ASP A 118 -22.44 -5.48 19.08
CA ASP A 118 -23.23 -4.24 18.91
C ASP A 118 -22.46 -2.97 19.33
N GLY A 119 -21.22 -3.10 19.80
CA GLY A 119 -20.45 -1.94 20.20
C GLY A 119 -18.96 -2.18 20.33
N CYS A 120 -18.22 -1.06 20.39
CA CYS A 120 -16.80 -1.02 20.70
C CYS A 120 -16.63 -0.45 22.11
N CYS A 121 -15.90 -1.15 22.98
CA CYS A 121 -15.50 -0.65 24.28
C CYS A 121 -14.02 -0.26 24.25
N ASN A 122 -13.70 0.92 24.77
CA ASN A 122 -12.33 1.35 25.01
C ASN A 122 -11.98 1.02 26.46
N ILE A 123 -11.02 0.12 26.67
CA ILE A 123 -10.52 -0.26 27.99
C ILE A 123 -9.11 0.31 28.12
N TYR A 124 -8.86 1.00 29.23
CA TYR A 124 -7.54 1.52 29.57
C TYR A 124 -6.89 0.60 30.60
N VAL A 125 -5.75 0.00 30.25
CA VAL A 125 -4.94 -0.79 31.18
C VAL A 125 -3.64 -0.03 31.41
N GLY A 126 -3.63 0.81 32.44
CA GLY A 126 -2.54 1.77 32.63
C GLY A 126 -2.58 2.88 31.56
N VAL A 127 -1.50 3.04 30.80
CA VAL A 127 -1.39 3.99 29.66
C VAL A 127 -1.81 3.37 28.32
N ASP A 128 -2.01 2.05 28.27
CA ASP A 128 -2.36 1.33 27.05
C ASP A 128 -3.86 1.37 26.79
N LYS A 129 -4.24 1.82 25.59
CA LYS A 129 -5.62 1.84 25.11
C LYS A 129 -5.91 0.54 24.34
N LEU A 130 -6.79 -0.30 24.88
CA LEU A 130 -7.31 -1.49 24.21
C LEU A 130 -8.74 -1.27 23.71
N ILE A 131 -8.99 -1.67 22.47
CA ILE A 131 -10.33 -1.66 21.89
C ILE A 131 -10.84 -3.10 21.86
N ARG A 132 -12.01 -3.35 22.44
CA ARG A 132 -12.68 -4.66 22.39
C ARG A 132 -14.08 -4.53 21.83
N VAL A 133 -14.47 -5.49 20.99
CA VAL A 133 -15.87 -5.67 20.57
C VAL A 133 -16.68 -6.25 21.72
N VAL A 134 -17.88 -5.72 21.92
CA VAL A 134 -18.81 -6.19 22.95
C VAL A 134 -20.13 -6.60 22.30
N ARG A 135 -20.68 -7.70 22.79
CA ARG A 135 -22.05 -8.12 22.46
C ARG A 135 -23.00 -7.44 23.43
N ALA A 136 -24.01 -6.76 22.93
CA ALA A 136 -25.13 -6.36 23.77
C ALA A 136 -25.89 -7.63 24.16
N VAL A 137 -25.62 -8.14 25.36
CA VAL A 137 -26.52 -9.13 25.97
C VAL A 137 -27.71 -8.33 26.47
N PHE A 138 -28.78 -8.26 25.69
CA PHE A 138 -30.08 -7.86 26.21
C PHE A 138 -30.48 -8.91 27.27
N GLY A 139 -30.28 -8.57 28.54
CA GLY A 139 -30.80 -9.31 29.68
C GLY A 139 -29.75 -10.03 30.52
N ILE A 140 -29.16 -9.33 31.49
CA ILE A 140 -29.25 -9.75 32.89
C ILE A 140 -29.61 -8.50 33.70
N SER A 141 -30.89 -8.18 33.70
CA SER A 141 -31.52 -7.66 34.91
C SER A 141 -31.65 -8.84 35.87
N SER A 142 -30.82 -8.88 36.90
CA SER A 142 -31.06 -9.68 38.12
C SER A 142 -30.31 -9.01 39.26
#